data_AF-A0A101MQ99-F1
#
_entry.id   AF-A0A101MQ99-F1
#
_cell.length_a   1.000
_cell.length_b   1.000
_cell.length_c   1.000
_cell.angle_alpha   90.00
_cell.angle_beta   90.00
_cell.angle_gamma   90.00
#
_symmetry.space_group_name_H-M   'P 1'
#
loop_
_entity.id
_entity.type
_entity.pdbx_description
1 polymer ?
#
loop_
_entity_poly.entity_id
_entity_poly.type
_entity_poly.pdbx_seq_one_letter_code
_entity_poly.pdbx_strand_id
1 'polypeptide(L)'
;MITPRKVLLALLCVVSFVLILRSFRDPEVPGAPGYRPVKKISEEEDEAIANSARKTPPQGRAQLPLGASPTAPLRERLRYQFPYEIENRFPAYIWQTWKYNPASFWFDEDLRGPEASWTEMHPGFTHEVIPDDTQQHLIKYLYGSVPEVFEAYDSLPLSVMKADFFRYLVLLARGGVYSDIDTSALKPAHTWLPEELDRSTIGFIVGIEADPDRDDWHDWYSRRLQFCQWTFVSKPGHPILRDMVAYVTENALRMKKAGILKVGKMDKTVMEFTGPGAWTDSIFRYFNNPEYFNIQPGDKNITYEDFSHQTTHRKVGDVVVLPITSFSPGVGQMGAGDTDDPMAFVKHNFGGTWKTDPSL
;
A
#
# COMPACT_ATOMS: atom_id res chain seq x y z
N MET A 1 -28.73 53.25 -38.10
CA MET A 1 -28.93 52.75 -39.48
C MET A 1 -28.30 51.36 -39.60
N ILE A 2 -29.12 50.32 -39.69
CA ILE A 2 -28.65 48.94 -39.88
C ILE A 2 -28.23 48.82 -41.35
N THR A 3 -26.96 48.49 -41.60
CA THR A 3 -26.45 48.34 -42.96
C THR A 3 -26.92 47.02 -43.58
N PRO A 4 -27.18 46.96 -44.90
CA PRO A 4 -27.73 45.77 -45.55
C PRO A 4 -26.87 44.51 -45.35
N ARG A 5 -25.57 44.66 -45.16
CA ARG A 5 -24.65 43.55 -44.81
C ARG A 5 -24.92 42.94 -43.43
N LYS A 6 -25.31 43.74 -42.43
CA LYS A 6 -25.64 43.26 -41.08
C LYS A 6 -26.99 42.53 -41.04
N VAL A 7 -27.93 42.93 -41.90
CA VAL A 7 -29.21 42.23 -42.08
C VAL A 7 -29.00 40.86 -42.74
N LEU A 8 -28.14 40.79 -43.76
CA LEU A 8 -27.82 39.54 -44.44
C LEU A 8 -27.15 38.53 -43.51
N LEU A 9 -26.22 38.99 -42.67
CA LEU A 9 -25.54 38.13 -41.69
C LEU A 9 -26.51 37.58 -40.64
N ALA A 10 -27.41 38.43 -40.13
CA ALA A 10 -28.44 38.02 -39.18
C ALA A 10 -29.42 37.00 -39.79
N LEU A 11 -29.83 37.20 -41.05
CA LEU A 11 -30.67 36.25 -41.79
C LEU A 11 -29.98 34.90 -41.99
N LEU A 12 -28.68 34.90 -42.34
CA LEU A 12 -27.91 33.67 -42.47
C LEU A 12 -27.80 32.93 -41.14
N CYS A 13 -27.54 33.63 -40.04
CA CYS A 13 -27.50 33.01 -38.71
C CYS A 13 -28.85 32.42 -38.29
N VAL A 14 -29.97 33.10 -38.58
CA VAL A 14 -31.31 32.58 -38.28
C VAL A 14 -31.64 31.36 -39.13
N VAL A 15 -31.31 31.37 -40.42
CA VAL A 15 -31.53 30.22 -41.31
C VAL A 15 -30.68 29.03 -40.88
N SER A 16 -29.39 29.24 -40.56
CA SER A 16 -28.52 28.18 -40.03
C SER A 16 -29.04 27.63 -38.71
N PHE A 17 -29.52 28.48 -37.79
CA PHE A 17 -30.08 28.04 -36.51
C PHE A 17 -31.37 27.22 -36.69
N VAL A 18 -32.24 27.62 -37.62
CA VAL A 18 -33.46 26.84 -37.95
C VAL A 18 -33.12 25.50 -38.60
N LEU A 19 -32.11 25.44 -39.46
CA LEU A 19 -31.67 24.19 -40.10
C LEU A 19 -31.04 23.23 -39.07
N ILE A 20 -30.23 23.75 -38.14
CA ILE A 20 -29.64 22.96 -37.05
C ILE A 20 -30.75 22.42 -36.13
N LEU A 21 -31.73 23.24 -35.74
CA LEU A 21 -32.87 22.79 -34.94
C LEU A 21 -33.79 21.78 -35.65
N ARG A 22 -33.85 21.80 -36.99
CA ARG A 22 -34.55 20.77 -37.78
C ARG A 22 -33.78 19.46 -37.87
N SER A 23 -32.45 19.48 -37.78
CA SER A 23 -31.60 18.29 -37.82
C SER A 23 -31.59 17.50 -36.50
N PHE A 24 -32.05 18.08 -35.39
CA PHE A 24 -32.11 17.46 -34.06
C PHE A 24 -33.53 17.00 -33.65
N ARG A 25 -34.42 16.71 -34.61
CA ARG A 25 -35.72 16.09 -34.30
C ARG A 25 -35.68 14.60 -34.62
N ASP A 26 -35.78 13.77 -33.57
CA ASP A 26 -35.96 12.33 -33.71
C ASP A 26 -37.27 12.00 -34.46
N PRO A 27 -37.31 10.93 -35.30
CA PRO A 27 -38.48 10.60 -36.12
C PRO A 27 -39.67 10.00 -35.35
N GLU A 28 -39.65 9.96 -34.02
CA GLU A 28 -40.59 9.16 -33.22
C GLU A 28 -41.86 9.91 -32.78
N VAL A 29 -42.39 10.81 -33.62
CA VAL A 29 -43.67 11.48 -33.36
C VAL A 29 -44.75 10.93 -34.31
N PRO A 30 -45.80 10.26 -33.79
CA PRO A 30 -46.93 9.80 -34.61
C PRO A 30 -47.58 10.96 -35.38
N GLY A 31 -47.71 10.82 -36.70
CA GLY A 31 -48.36 11.82 -37.58
C GLY A 31 -47.42 12.67 -38.45
N ALA A 32 -46.10 12.48 -38.37
CA ALA A 32 -45.16 13.15 -39.27
C ALA A 32 -45.12 12.49 -40.68
N PRO A 33 -44.98 13.26 -41.77
CA PRO A 33 -44.76 12.70 -43.11
C PRO A 33 -43.48 11.84 -43.14
N GLY A 34 -43.63 10.54 -43.36
CA GLY A 34 -42.51 9.57 -43.32
C GLY A 34 -42.52 8.62 -42.12
N TYR A 35 -43.50 8.72 -41.21
CA TYR A 35 -43.68 7.76 -40.12
C TYR A 35 -43.97 6.34 -40.65
N ARG A 36 -43.17 5.36 -40.22
CA ARG A 36 -43.45 3.93 -40.37
C ARG A 36 -43.61 3.32 -38.97
N PRO A 37 -44.72 2.64 -38.65
CA PRO A 37 -44.86 1.98 -37.36
C PRO A 37 -43.82 0.85 -37.27
N VAL A 38 -42.95 0.93 -36.27
CA VAL A 38 -42.07 -0.18 -35.88
C VAL A 38 -42.94 -1.20 -35.13
N LYS A 39 -42.90 -2.46 -35.56
CA LYS A 39 -43.62 -3.57 -34.89
C LYS A 39 -43.15 -3.64 -33.44
N LYS A 40 -44.08 -3.61 -32.47
CA LYS A 40 -43.73 -3.68 -31.05
C LYS A 40 -43.11 -5.05 -30.76
N ILE A 41 -41.98 -5.02 -30.05
CA ILE A 41 -41.21 -6.18 -29.55
C ILE A 41 -42.12 -7.20 -28.81
N SER A 42 -43.22 -6.74 -28.22
CA SER A 42 -44.16 -7.59 -27.48
C SER A 42 -44.82 -8.68 -28.32
N GLU A 43 -45.06 -8.46 -29.62
CA GLU A 43 -45.70 -9.48 -30.47
C GLU A 43 -44.74 -10.59 -30.89
N GLU A 44 -43.43 -10.32 -30.98
CA GLU A 44 -42.40 -11.35 -31.19
C GLU A 44 -42.09 -12.11 -29.89
N GLU A 45 -42.19 -11.44 -28.74
CA GLU A 45 -42.02 -12.09 -27.42
C GLU A 45 -43.17 -13.05 -27.09
N ASP A 46 -44.42 -12.70 -27.41
CA ASP A 46 -45.57 -13.58 -27.10
C ASP A 46 -45.56 -14.88 -27.93
N GLU A 47 -45.13 -14.84 -29.21
CA GLU A 47 -44.93 -16.05 -30.03
C GLU A 47 -43.68 -16.86 -29.62
N ALA A 48 -42.64 -16.20 -29.10
CA ALA A 48 -41.44 -16.86 -28.59
C ALA A 48 -41.67 -17.55 -27.22
N ILE A 49 -42.47 -16.94 -26.34
CA ILE A 49 -42.83 -17.49 -25.02
C ILE A 49 -43.73 -18.74 -25.18
N ALA A 50 -44.68 -18.73 -26.12
CA ALA A 50 -45.52 -19.89 -26.41
C ALA A 50 -44.73 -21.12 -26.91
N ASN A 51 -43.61 -20.89 -27.61
CA ASN A 51 -42.73 -21.96 -28.11
C ASN A 51 -41.63 -22.38 -27.11
N SER A 52 -41.38 -21.61 -26.05
CA SER A 52 -40.31 -21.88 -25.06
C SER A 52 -40.75 -22.87 -23.95
N ALA A 53 -42.05 -23.11 -23.76
CA ALA A 53 -42.60 -23.92 -22.68
C ALA A 53 -42.27 -25.44 -22.73
N ARG A 54 -41.32 -25.88 -23.56
CA ARG A 54 -40.87 -27.28 -23.67
C ARG A 54 -39.36 -27.50 -23.52
N LYS A 55 -38.58 -26.52 -23.06
CA LYS A 55 -37.14 -26.72 -22.83
C LYS A 55 -36.78 -26.58 -21.35
N THR A 56 -36.12 -27.62 -20.84
CA THR A 56 -35.43 -27.69 -19.56
C THR A 56 -34.65 -26.40 -19.29
N PRO A 57 -34.63 -25.86 -18.06
CA PRO A 57 -34.03 -24.56 -17.81
C PRO A 57 -32.54 -24.61 -18.18
N PRO A 58 -32.03 -23.63 -18.97
CA PRO A 58 -30.59 -23.48 -19.09
C PRO A 58 -30.07 -23.14 -17.70
N GLN A 59 -29.05 -23.87 -17.24
CA GLN A 59 -28.24 -23.44 -16.11
C GLN A 59 -27.62 -22.09 -16.52
N GLY A 60 -28.28 -21.01 -16.11
CA GLY A 60 -27.75 -19.67 -16.30
C GLY A 60 -26.36 -19.64 -15.71
N ARG A 61 -25.39 -19.15 -16.49
CA ARG A 61 -24.12 -18.70 -15.91
C ARG A 61 -24.47 -17.61 -14.91
N ALA A 62 -24.56 -17.99 -13.64
CA ALA A 62 -24.71 -17.03 -12.57
C ALA A 62 -23.53 -16.06 -12.70
N GLN A 63 -23.83 -14.77 -12.85
CA GLN A 63 -22.82 -13.75 -12.76
C GLN A 63 -22.25 -13.85 -11.34
N LEU A 64 -21.01 -14.33 -11.22
CA LEU A 64 -20.30 -14.31 -9.94
C LEU A 64 -20.26 -12.85 -9.46
N PRO A 65 -20.48 -12.59 -8.15
CA PRO A 65 -20.34 -11.24 -7.62
C PRO A 65 -18.97 -10.67 -8.03
N LEU A 66 -18.95 -9.45 -8.54
CA LEU A 66 -17.70 -8.70 -8.72
C LEU A 66 -17.21 -8.31 -7.31
N GLY A 67 -16.53 -9.21 -6.61
CA GLY A 67 -16.07 -8.98 -5.24
C GLY A 67 -15.69 -10.23 -4.47
N ALA A 68 -14.68 -10.12 -3.60
CA ALA A 68 -14.56 -11.06 -2.48
C ALA A 68 -15.83 -10.96 -1.62
N SER A 69 -16.40 -12.10 -1.22
CA SER A 69 -17.56 -12.12 -0.31
C SER A 69 -17.24 -11.30 0.96
N PRO A 70 -18.17 -10.53 1.52
CA PRO A 70 -17.99 -9.91 2.84
C PRO A 70 -17.59 -10.92 3.94
N THR A 71 -17.95 -12.20 3.75
CA THR A 71 -17.62 -13.32 4.63
C THR A 71 -16.30 -14.02 4.29
N ALA A 72 -15.62 -13.63 3.22
CA ALA A 72 -14.33 -14.20 2.86
C ALA A 72 -13.26 -13.85 3.92
N PRO A 73 -12.21 -14.67 4.08
CA PRO A 73 -11.11 -14.35 4.97
C PRO A 73 -10.53 -12.95 4.70
N LEU A 74 -10.08 -12.27 5.75
CA LEU A 74 -9.57 -10.89 5.66
C LEU A 74 -8.48 -10.74 4.59
N ARG A 75 -7.54 -11.70 4.53
CA ARG A 75 -6.48 -11.73 3.50
C ARG A 75 -7.03 -11.74 2.08
N GLU A 76 -8.13 -12.45 1.82
CA GLU A 76 -8.75 -12.49 0.49
C GLU A 76 -9.45 -11.17 0.14
N ARG A 77 -10.15 -10.56 1.10
CA ARG A 77 -10.77 -9.24 0.93
C ARG A 77 -9.71 -8.16 0.68
N LEU A 78 -8.60 -8.19 1.41
CA LEU A 78 -7.45 -7.30 1.19
C LEU A 78 -6.79 -7.54 -0.18
N ARG A 79 -6.67 -8.80 -0.61
CA ARG A 79 -6.16 -9.12 -1.96
C ARG A 79 -7.05 -8.56 -3.06
N TYR A 80 -8.37 -8.61 -2.87
CA TYR A 80 -9.32 -8.05 -3.83
C TYR A 80 -9.26 -6.52 -3.86
N GLN A 81 -9.19 -5.87 -2.69
CA GLN A 81 -9.14 -4.41 -2.58
C GLN A 81 -7.80 -3.82 -3.06
N PHE A 82 -6.69 -4.50 -2.76
CA PHE A 82 -5.33 -4.08 -3.10
C PHE A 82 -4.65 -5.19 -3.92
N PRO A 83 -4.99 -5.29 -5.21
CA PRO A 83 -4.38 -6.27 -6.09
C PRO A 83 -2.88 -6.00 -6.21
N TYR A 84 -2.11 -7.08 -6.34
CA TYR A 84 -0.68 -7.00 -6.57
C TYR A 84 -0.37 -7.36 -8.01
N GLU A 85 0.34 -6.46 -8.69
CA GLU A 85 0.76 -6.62 -10.08
C GLU A 85 2.25 -6.29 -10.13
N ILE A 86 3.07 -7.30 -10.41
CA ILE A 86 4.52 -7.18 -10.39
C ILE A 86 5.02 -6.27 -11.52
N GLU A 87 4.29 -6.18 -12.62
CA GLU A 87 4.65 -5.40 -13.81
C GLU A 87 4.56 -3.88 -13.55
N ASN A 88 3.82 -3.46 -12.52
CA ASN A 88 3.71 -2.05 -12.15
C ASN A 88 5.05 -1.49 -11.69
N ARG A 89 5.24 -0.18 -11.85
CA ARG A 89 6.42 0.51 -11.32
C ARG A 89 6.24 0.80 -9.83
N PHE A 90 7.35 0.94 -9.10
CA PHE A 90 7.31 1.51 -7.76
C PHE A 90 6.71 2.93 -7.81
N PRO A 91 5.67 3.22 -7.02
CA PRO A 91 5.14 4.57 -6.92
C PRO A 91 6.19 5.55 -6.37
N ALA A 92 6.27 6.74 -6.94
CA ALA A 92 7.23 7.78 -6.52
C ALA A 92 6.68 8.60 -5.32
N TYR A 93 6.29 7.90 -4.25
CA TYR A 93 5.85 8.48 -2.99
C TYR A 93 6.82 8.11 -1.87
N ILE A 94 7.10 9.07 -0.99
CA ILE A 94 7.77 8.86 0.28
C ILE A 94 6.77 9.22 1.38
N TRP A 95 6.55 8.27 2.28
CA TRP A 95 5.65 8.41 3.42
C TRP A 95 6.45 8.44 4.71
N GLN A 96 6.26 9.49 5.50
CA GLN A 96 6.66 9.52 6.91
C GLN A 96 5.44 9.86 7.75
N THR A 97 5.53 9.67 9.06
CA THR A 97 4.49 10.09 9.98
C THR A 97 5.09 10.70 11.23
N TRP A 98 4.42 11.74 11.75
CA TRP A 98 4.84 12.41 12.97
C TRP A 98 3.65 13.09 13.67
N LYS A 99 3.86 13.61 14.88
CA LYS A 99 2.83 14.35 15.62
C LYS A 99 2.31 15.55 14.84
N TYR A 100 3.22 16.27 14.17
CA TYR A 100 2.94 17.54 13.52
C TYR A 100 3.43 17.57 12.09
N ASN A 101 2.75 18.36 11.26
CA ASN A 101 3.21 18.67 9.91
C ASN A 101 4.55 19.45 9.96
N PRO A 102 5.48 19.25 9.00
CA PRO A 102 6.76 19.98 8.94
C PRO A 102 6.65 21.51 8.92
N ALA A 103 5.55 22.05 8.39
CA ALA A 103 5.26 23.48 8.38
C ALA A 103 4.72 24.03 9.72
N SER A 104 4.41 23.15 10.68
CA SER A 104 3.92 23.53 12.00
C SER A 104 5.03 24.17 12.83
N PHE A 105 4.64 25.14 13.67
CA PHE A 105 5.52 25.71 14.69
C PHE A 105 6.00 24.65 15.71
N TRP A 106 5.20 23.59 15.92
CA TRP A 106 5.48 22.53 16.89
C TRP A 106 6.31 21.38 16.32
N PHE A 107 6.75 21.47 15.07
CA PHE A 107 7.62 20.46 14.47
C PHE A 107 9.02 20.55 15.09
N ASP A 108 9.55 19.43 15.58
CA ASP A 108 10.83 19.40 16.28
C ASP A 108 11.98 19.80 15.35
N GLU A 109 12.80 20.77 15.80
CA GLU A 109 13.91 21.30 15.00
C GLU A 109 14.94 20.22 14.63
N ASP A 110 15.19 19.26 15.53
CA ASP A 110 16.11 18.14 15.30
C ASP A 110 15.65 17.20 14.16
N LEU A 111 14.37 17.24 13.80
CA LEU A 111 13.81 16.42 12.71
C LEU A 111 13.86 17.11 11.35
N ARG A 112 14.14 18.42 11.28
CA ARG A 112 14.14 19.15 10.00
C ARG A 112 15.20 18.66 9.03
N GLY A 113 16.42 18.42 9.50
CA GLY A 113 17.50 17.89 8.67
C GLY A 113 17.18 16.48 8.13
N PRO A 114 16.84 15.51 9.01
CA PRO A 114 16.39 14.18 8.60
C PRO A 114 15.23 14.20 7.60
N GLU A 115 14.13 14.91 7.91
CA GLU A 115 12.96 15.03 7.03
C GLU A 115 13.32 15.65 5.66
N ALA A 116 14.02 16.79 5.65
CA ALA A 116 14.36 17.50 4.42
C ALA A 116 15.24 16.66 3.48
N SER A 117 16.12 15.83 4.04
CA SER A 117 17.01 14.96 3.25
C SER A 117 16.24 14.05 2.29
N TRP A 118 15.03 13.60 2.65
CA TRP A 118 14.20 12.77 1.77
C TRP A 118 13.73 13.55 0.55
N THR A 119 13.29 14.79 0.72
CA THR A 119 12.91 15.69 -0.38
C THR A 119 14.11 16.04 -1.27
N GLU A 120 15.24 16.42 -0.65
CA GLU A 120 16.46 16.85 -1.35
C GLU A 120 17.05 15.72 -2.20
N MET A 121 17.08 14.50 -1.67
CA MET A 121 17.62 13.34 -2.36
C MET A 121 16.64 12.77 -3.40
N HIS A 122 15.36 13.12 -3.36
CA HIS A 122 14.32 12.59 -4.25
C HIS A 122 13.48 13.69 -4.91
N PRO A 123 14.08 14.58 -5.73
CA PRO A 123 13.37 15.72 -6.32
C PRO A 123 12.19 15.35 -7.24
N GLY A 124 12.11 14.09 -7.69
CA GLY A 124 11.00 13.56 -8.49
C GLY A 124 9.92 12.81 -7.71
N PHE A 125 10.05 12.70 -6.38
CA PHE A 125 9.09 12.01 -5.52
C PHE A 125 8.15 13.03 -4.85
N THR A 126 6.95 12.58 -4.54
CA THR A 126 6.06 13.29 -3.62
C THR A 126 6.40 12.84 -2.20
N HIS A 127 6.85 13.76 -1.36
CA HIS A 127 7.18 13.49 0.04
C HIS A 127 6.04 13.99 0.94
N GLU A 128 5.45 13.08 1.71
CA GLU A 128 4.32 13.36 2.60
C GLU A 128 4.64 12.93 4.04
N VAL A 129 4.63 13.90 4.95
CA VAL A 129 4.65 13.65 6.39
C VAL A 129 3.22 13.72 6.90
N ILE A 130 2.64 12.56 7.22
CA ILE A 130 1.23 12.46 7.64
C ILE A 130 1.12 12.69 9.15
N PRO A 131 0.45 13.76 9.62
CA PRO A 131 0.32 14.04 11.04
C PRO A 131 -0.64 13.08 11.74
N ASP A 132 -0.47 12.85 13.04
CA ASP A 132 -1.30 11.95 13.86
C ASP A 132 -2.81 12.24 13.75
N ASP A 133 -3.21 13.51 13.71
CA ASP A 133 -4.61 13.91 13.57
C ASP A 133 -5.23 13.56 12.20
N THR A 134 -4.38 13.30 11.20
CA THR A 134 -4.75 13.03 9.82
C THR A 134 -4.67 11.54 9.50
N GLN A 135 -3.80 10.78 10.19
CA GLN A 135 -3.62 9.34 9.96
C GLN A 135 -4.95 8.56 10.01
N GLN A 136 -5.78 8.81 11.03
CA GLN A 136 -7.07 8.14 11.19
C GLN A 136 -8.01 8.38 10.00
N HIS A 137 -8.08 9.62 9.52
CA HIS A 137 -8.91 10.01 8.39
C HIS A 137 -8.44 9.34 7.10
N LEU A 138 -7.11 9.32 6.89
CA LEU A 138 -6.51 8.66 5.72
C LEU A 138 -6.79 7.16 5.73
N ILE A 139 -6.61 6.47 6.86
CA ILE A 139 -6.87 5.03 6.95
C ILE A 139 -8.34 4.73 6.74
N LYS A 140 -9.25 5.50 7.35
CA LYS A 140 -10.69 5.35 7.13
C LYS A 140 -11.07 5.50 5.65
N TYR A 141 -10.43 6.43 4.94
CA TYR A 141 -10.61 6.62 3.51
C TYR A 141 -10.07 5.44 2.69
N LEU A 142 -8.84 5.00 2.94
CA LEU A 142 -8.18 3.93 2.18
C LEU A 142 -8.82 2.56 2.39
N TYR A 143 -9.32 2.28 3.60
CA TYR A 143 -9.83 0.97 4.02
C TYR A 143 -11.35 0.95 4.24
N GLY A 144 -12.10 1.88 3.64
CA GLY A 144 -13.56 1.99 3.81
C GLY A 144 -14.35 0.72 3.43
N SER A 145 -13.82 -0.12 2.53
CA SER A 145 -14.40 -1.41 2.13
C SER A 145 -14.02 -2.58 3.07
N VAL A 146 -13.08 -2.36 3.99
CA VAL A 146 -12.60 -3.32 4.97
C VAL A 146 -12.56 -2.66 6.36
N PRO A 147 -13.74 -2.30 6.92
CA PRO A 147 -13.83 -1.47 8.12
C PRO A 147 -13.15 -2.07 9.35
N GLU A 148 -12.96 -3.38 9.40
CA GLU A 148 -12.24 -4.09 10.45
C GLU A 148 -10.78 -3.61 10.60
N VAL A 149 -10.15 -3.19 9.51
CA VAL A 149 -8.79 -2.63 9.51
C VAL A 149 -8.75 -1.29 10.22
N PHE A 150 -9.72 -0.41 9.93
CA PHE A 150 -9.84 0.87 10.62
C PHE A 150 -10.18 0.67 12.11
N GLU A 151 -11.10 -0.25 12.42
CA GLU A 151 -11.44 -0.59 13.80
C GLU A 151 -10.21 -1.10 14.59
N ALA A 152 -9.39 -1.94 13.96
CA ALA A 152 -8.15 -2.43 14.55
C ALA A 152 -7.20 -1.26 14.83
N TYR A 153 -6.94 -0.40 13.83
CA TYR A 153 -6.07 0.76 13.98
C TYR A 153 -6.52 1.69 15.10
N ASP A 154 -7.82 2.00 15.16
CA ASP A 154 -8.39 2.88 16.18
C ASP A 154 -8.27 2.28 17.59
N SER A 155 -8.33 0.94 17.70
CA SER A 155 -8.22 0.22 18.98
C SER A 155 -6.81 0.13 19.57
N LEU A 156 -5.76 0.43 18.78
CA LEU A 156 -4.38 0.36 19.26
C LEU A 156 -4.13 1.43 20.33
N PRO A 157 -3.65 1.06 21.54
CA PRO A 157 -3.58 1.98 22.67
C PRO A 157 -2.33 2.86 22.73
N LEU A 158 -1.27 2.53 21.97
CA LEU A 158 0.01 3.25 21.98
C LEU A 158 0.28 3.86 20.61
N SER A 159 0.85 5.07 20.53
CA SER A 159 1.06 5.72 19.23
C SER A 159 2.16 5.03 18.44
N VAL A 160 3.16 4.42 19.09
CA VAL A 160 4.15 3.52 18.44
C VAL A 160 3.48 2.33 17.71
N MET A 161 2.46 1.71 18.31
CA MET A 161 1.72 0.63 17.63
C MET A 161 0.95 1.17 16.42
N LYS A 162 0.40 2.39 16.52
CA LYS A 162 -0.27 3.05 15.40
C LYS A 162 0.71 3.40 14.29
N ALA A 163 1.88 3.92 14.59
CA ALA A 163 2.92 4.22 13.61
C ALA A 163 3.42 2.95 12.90
N ASP A 164 3.67 1.88 13.66
CA ASP A 164 4.01 0.56 13.12
C ASP A 164 2.91 0.05 12.18
N PHE A 165 1.64 0.17 12.55
CA PHE A 165 0.56 -0.30 11.69
C PHE A 165 0.36 0.60 10.47
N PHE A 166 0.48 1.92 10.65
CA PHE A 166 0.33 2.93 9.60
C PHE A 166 1.27 2.67 8.42
N ARG A 167 2.55 2.38 8.67
CA ARG A 167 3.51 2.10 7.60
C ARG A 167 3.15 0.89 6.74
N TYR A 168 2.59 -0.15 7.35
CA TYR A 168 2.08 -1.30 6.58
C TYR A 168 0.85 -0.92 5.78
N LEU A 169 -0.06 -0.16 6.38
CA LEU A 169 -1.33 0.24 5.76
C LEU A 169 -1.13 1.18 4.57
N VAL A 170 -0.27 2.19 4.70
CA VAL A 170 -0.05 3.16 3.64
C VAL A 170 0.66 2.52 2.45
N LEU A 171 1.66 1.67 2.69
CA LEU A 171 2.37 1.00 1.60
C LEU A 171 1.55 -0.14 0.96
N LEU A 172 0.69 -0.84 1.71
CA LEU A 172 -0.23 -1.80 1.09
C LEU A 172 -1.17 -1.08 0.12
N ALA A 173 -1.69 0.09 0.50
CA ALA A 173 -2.67 0.81 -0.29
C ALA A 173 -2.06 1.64 -1.44
N ARG A 174 -0.89 2.25 -1.22
CA ARG A 174 -0.31 3.24 -2.13
C ARG A 174 1.08 2.88 -2.66
N GLY A 175 1.76 1.93 -2.05
CA GLY A 175 3.17 1.63 -2.33
C GLY A 175 4.08 2.84 -2.12
N GLY A 176 5.29 2.73 -2.66
CA GLY A 176 6.35 3.73 -2.52
C GLY A 176 7.33 3.36 -1.41
N VAL A 177 7.96 4.38 -0.83
CA VAL A 177 8.91 4.28 0.28
C VAL A 177 8.20 4.70 1.55
N TYR A 178 8.36 3.94 2.63
CA TYR A 178 8.09 4.44 3.97
C TYR A 178 9.41 4.62 4.70
N SER A 179 9.51 5.67 5.51
CA SER A 179 10.61 5.84 6.44
C SER A 179 10.19 6.56 7.73
N ASP A 180 10.72 6.17 8.89
CA ASP A 180 10.50 6.90 10.14
C ASP A 180 11.09 8.31 10.08
N ILE A 181 10.52 9.25 10.83
CA ILE A 181 10.81 10.68 10.71
C ILE A 181 12.25 11.07 11.09
N ASP A 182 12.88 10.30 11.98
CA ASP A 182 14.24 10.53 12.48
C ASP A 182 15.31 9.86 11.61
N THR A 183 15.00 9.57 10.35
CA THR A 183 15.91 8.98 9.37
C THR A 183 16.37 10.00 8.35
N SER A 184 17.60 9.83 7.87
CA SER A 184 18.16 10.64 6.79
C SER A 184 18.42 9.78 5.56
N ALA A 185 17.95 10.23 4.40
CA ALA A 185 18.32 9.63 3.12
C ALA A 185 19.77 9.99 2.79
N LEU A 186 20.63 8.98 2.64
CA LEU A 186 22.03 9.16 2.21
C LEU A 186 22.19 9.00 0.70
N LYS A 187 21.33 8.19 0.09
CA LYS A 187 21.29 7.93 -1.37
C LYS A 187 19.86 7.86 -1.86
N PRO A 188 19.59 8.26 -3.11
CA PRO A 188 18.24 8.19 -3.64
C PRO A 188 17.78 6.74 -3.84
N ALA A 189 16.51 6.44 -3.58
CA ALA A 189 15.95 5.09 -3.64
C ALA A 189 16.10 4.42 -5.01
N HIS A 190 16.13 5.21 -6.08
CA HIS A 190 16.36 4.67 -7.42
C HIS A 190 17.79 4.14 -7.62
N THR A 191 18.77 4.42 -6.75
CA THR A 191 20.13 3.88 -6.85
C THR A 191 20.42 2.74 -5.87
N TRP A 192 19.47 2.34 -5.01
CA TRP A 192 19.71 1.28 -4.01
C TRP A 192 19.88 -0.11 -4.61
N LEU A 193 19.44 -0.30 -5.85
CA LEU A 193 19.58 -1.55 -6.58
C LEU A 193 20.56 -1.38 -7.74
N PRO A 194 21.41 -2.39 -8.01
CA PRO A 194 22.27 -2.40 -9.19
C PRO A 194 21.47 -2.22 -10.49
N GLU A 195 22.10 -1.64 -11.50
CA GLU A 195 21.46 -1.41 -12.80
C GLU A 195 21.16 -2.70 -13.56
N GLU A 196 21.93 -3.77 -13.26
CA GLU A 196 21.78 -5.09 -13.89
C GLU A 196 20.53 -5.83 -13.42
N LEU A 197 19.94 -5.43 -12.28
CA LEU A 197 18.70 -6.02 -11.79
C LEU A 197 17.51 -5.47 -12.57
N ASP A 198 16.75 -6.38 -13.19
CA ASP A 198 15.48 -6.04 -13.80
C ASP A 198 14.44 -5.64 -12.73
N ARG A 199 14.24 -4.34 -12.57
CA ARG A 199 13.31 -3.73 -11.62
C ARG A 199 11.85 -4.09 -11.88
N SER A 200 11.50 -4.53 -13.08
CA SER A 200 10.15 -5.00 -13.37
C SER A 200 9.82 -6.29 -12.62
N THR A 201 10.84 -7.05 -12.22
CA THR A 201 10.70 -8.32 -11.48
C THR A 201 10.85 -8.16 -9.96
N ILE A 202 10.84 -6.92 -9.45
CA ILE A 202 11.04 -6.61 -8.03
C ILE A 202 9.81 -5.88 -7.52
N GLY A 203 9.15 -6.44 -6.50
CA GLY A 203 7.98 -5.87 -5.84
C GLY A 203 8.25 -5.26 -4.47
N PHE A 204 9.38 -5.61 -3.87
CA PHE A 204 9.69 -5.23 -2.49
C PHE A 204 11.19 -5.04 -2.28
N ILE A 205 11.57 -4.06 -1.48
CA ILE A 205 12.95 -3.85 -1.04
C ILE A 205 12.94 -3.64 0.48
N VAL A 206 13.73 -4.45 1.18
CA VAL A 206 13.89 -4.38 2.63
C VAL A 206 15.37 -4.52 2.98
N GLY A 207 15.81 -3.96 4.10
CA GLY A 207 17.17 -4.14 4.61
C GLY A 207 17.19 -5.00 5.86
N ILE A 208 18.36 -5.49 6.22
CA ILE A 208 18.60 -6.05 7.56
C ILE A 208 18.77 -4.87 8.53
N GLU A 209 18.09 -4.92 9.68
CA GLU A 209 18.27 -3.93 10.75
C GLU A 209 19.27 -4.41 11.79
N ALA A 210 19.19 -5.69 12.15
CA ALA A 210 20.04 -6.32 13.15
C ALA A 210 20.35 -7.76 12.78
N ASP A 211 21.62 -8.15 12.93
CA ASP A 211 22.12 -9.52 12.77
C ASP A 211 23.07 -9.85 13.95
N PRO A 212 22.55 -9.95 15.18
CA PRO A 212 23.36 -10.18 16.37
C PRO A 212 23.97 -11.59 16.40
N ASP A 213 25.28 -11.68 16.15
CA ASP A 213 26.03 -12.93 16.28
C ASP A 213 26.59 -13.14 17.69
N ARG A 214 25.68 -13.39 18.64
CA ARG A 214 25.97 -13.58 20.07
C ARG A 214 24.92 -14.46 20.74
N ASP A 215 25.31 -15.30 21.70
CA ASP A 215 24.41 -16.28 22.35
C ASP A 215 23.23 -15.63 23.09
N ASP A 216 23.44 -14.46 23.67
CA ASP A 216 22.44 -13.70 24.43
C ASP A 216 21.64 -12.71 23.55
N TRP A 217 21.59 -12.93 22.23
CA TRP A 217 20.84 -12.07 21.31
C TRP A 217 19.37 -11.90 21.73
N HIS A 218 18.77 -12.94 22.29
CA HIS A 218 17.36 -13.01 22.68
C HIS A 218 16.98 -12.10 23.86
N ASP A 219 17.97 -11.57 24.59
CA ASP A 219 17.75 -10.57 25.64
C ASP A 219 17.52 -9.16 25.06
N TRP A 220 18.00 -8.91 23.85
CA TRP A 220 18.04 -7.58 23.23
C TRP A 220 17.22 -7.47 21.94
N TYR A 221 17.05 -8.59 21.23
CA TYR A 221 16.42 -8.67 19.92
C TYR A 221 15.29 -9.70 19.92
N SER A 222 14.25 -9.42 19.15
CA SER A 222 13.11 -10.34 19.00
C SER A 222 13.47 -11.57 18.18
N ARG A 223 14.41 -11.47 17.24
CA ARG A 223 14.82 -12.56 16.34
C ARG A 223 16.33 -12.54 16.15
N ARG A 224 16.92 -13.71 15.81
CA ARG A 224 18.37 -13.84 15.52
C ARG A 224 18.82 -12.97 14.35
N LEU A 225 17.91 -12.65 13.43
CA LEU A 225 18.05 -11.60 12.42
C LEU A 225 16.73 -10.85 12.34
N GLN A 226 16.78 -9.52 12.27
CA GLN A 226 15.61 -8.67 12.11
C GLN A 226 15.72 -7.89 10.81
N PHE A 227 14.63 -7.87 10.04
CA PHE A 227 14.50 -6.97 8.91
C PHE A 227 14.09 -5.57 9.38
N CYS A 228 14.63 -4.57 8.71
CA CYS A 228 14.32 -3.16 8.94
C CYS A 228 12.84 -2.89 8.74
N GLN A 229 12.22 -2.44 9.81
CA GLN A 229 10.79 -2.10 9.86
C GLN A 229 10.56 -0.60 9.74
N TRP A 230 11.58 0.21 9.97
CA TRP A 230 11.49 1.67 9.99
C TRP A 230 11.82 2.28 8.62
N THR A 231 12.34 1.51 7.65
CA THR A 231 12.44 1.88 6.22
C THR A 231 12.32 0.66 5.31
N PHE A 232 11.43 0.74 4.32
CA PHE A 232 11.31 -0.26 3.25
C PHE A 232 10.52 0.30 2.05
N VAL A 233 10.58 -0.41 0.93
CA VAL A 233 9.93 -0.02 -0.34
C VAL A 233 9.00 -1.13 -0.80
N SER A 234 7.81 -0.75 -1.28
CA SER A 234 6.84 -1.73 -1.77
C SER A 234 6.05 -1.23 -2.97
N LYS A 235 5.72 -2.13 -3.88
CA LYS A 235 4.59 -1.94 -4.81
C LYS A 235 3.27 -2.13 -4.05
N PRO A 236 2.20 -1.39 -4.41
CA PRO A 236 0.92 -1.54 -3.75
C PRO A 236 0.41 -2.98 -3.86
N GLY A 237 -0.28 -3.45 -2.83
CA GLY A 237 -0.86 -4.79 -2.78
C GLY A 237 0.10 -5.93 -2.40
N HIS A 238 1.40 -5.68 -2.20
CA HIS A 238 2.41 -6.74 -2.02
C HIS A 238 2.03 -7.77 -0.91
N PRO A 239 2.19 -9.08 -1.15
CA PRO A 239 1.75 -10.13 -0.22
C PRO A 239 2.30 -10.04 1.21
N ILE A 240 3.55 -9.60 1.40
CA ILE A 240 4.14 -9.37 2.74
C ILE A 240 3.28 -8.38 3.54
N LEU A 241 2.96 -7.23 2.96
CA LEU A 241 2.15 -6.21 3.65
C LEU A 241 0.72 -6.65 3.85
N ARG A 242 0.16 -7.42 2.91
CA ARG A 242 -1.17 -8.00 3.05
C ARG A 242 -1.25 -8.95 4.24
N ASP A 243 -0.26 -9.83 4.39
CA ASP A 243 -0.19 -10.73 5.54
C ASP A 243 0.01 -9.95 6.85
N MET A 244 0.92 -8.97 6.88
CA MET A 244 1.15 -8.16 8.07
C MET A 244 -0.09 -7.37 8.49
N VAL A 245 -0.79 -6.72 7.54
CA VAL A 245 -2.02 -5.97 7.82
C VAL A 245 -3.11 -6.90 8.36
N ALA A 246 -3.28 -8.08 7.75
CA ALA A 246 -4.24 -9.07 8.26
C ALA A 246 -3.87 -9.55 9.66
N TYR A 247 -2.60 -9.87 9.90
CA TYR A 247 -2.08 -10.31 11.19
C TYR A 247 -2.34 -9.28 12.29
N VAL A 248 -1.97 -8.01 12.07
CA VAL A 248 -2.19 -6.94 13.05
C VAL A 248 -3.68 -6.73 13.30
N THR A 249 -4.50 -6.71 12.24
CA THR A 249 -5.95 -6.51 12.34
C THR A 249 -6.62 -7.61 13.16
N GLU A 250 -6.38 -8.88 12.81
CA GLU A 250 -6.97 -10.03 13.49
C GLU A 250 -6.56 -10.09 14.96
N ASN A 251 -5.29 -9.81 15.26
CA ASN A 251 -4.79 -9.79 16.63
C ASN A 251 -5.31 -8.59 17.43
N ALA A 252 -5.35 -7.38 16.86
CA ALA A 252 -5.92 -6.19 17.50
C ALA A 252 -7.36 -6.45 17.93
N LEU A 253 -8.20 -6.94 17.01
CA LEU A 253 -9.62 -7.17 17.29
C LEU A 253 -9.83 -8.32 18.30
N ARG A 254 -9.02 -9.39 18.22
CA ARG A 254 -9.02 -10.45 19.22
C ARG A 254 -8.67 -9.91 20.61
N MET A 255 -7.63 -9.10 20.71
CA MET A 255 -7.16 -8.51 21.96
C MET A 255 -8.13 -7.46 22.52
N LYS A 256 -8.75 -6.66 21.65
CA LYS A 256 -9.84 -5.73 21.98
C LYS A 256 -11.02 -6.48 22.59
N LYS A 257 -11.48 -7.55 21.94
CA LYS A 257 -12.59 -8.39 22.42
C LYS A 257 -12.28 -9.06 23.76
N ALA A 258 -11.02 -9.45 23.99
CA ALA A 258 -10.56 -10.02 25.24
C ALA A 258 -10.31 -8.96 26.35
N GLY A 259 -10.38 -7.66 26.03
CA GLY A 259 -10.14 -6.57 26.98
C GLY A 259 -8.69 -6.45 27.45
N ILE A 260 -7.71 -6.91 26.64
CA ILE A 260 -6.28 -6.89 27.01
C ILE A 260 -5.48 -5.76 26.34
N LEU A 261 -6.04 -5.05 25.35
CA LEU A 261 -5.47 -3.80 24.85
C LEU A 261 -5.66 -2.70 25.90
N LYS A 262 -4.66 -2.51 26.78
CA LYS A 262 -4.66 -1.47 27.83
C LYS A 262 -3.36 -0.70 27.81
N VAL A 263 -3.41 0.61 28.07
CA VAL A 263 -2.21 1.44 28.22
C VAL A 263 -1.37 0.90 29.38
N GLY A 264 -0.11 0.55 29.12
CA GLY A 264 0.85 -0.04 30.07
C GLY A 264 2.16 -0.43 29.39
N LYS A 265 3.18 -0.87 30.15
CA LYS A 265 4.46 -1.35 29.59
C LYS A 265 4.24 -2.63 28.79
N MET A 266 3.97 -2.45 27.51
CA MET A 266 3.76 -3.50 26.53
C MET A 266 5.00 -3.74 25.67
N ASP A 267 6.21 -3.35 26.10
CA ASP A 267 7.42 -3.33 25.24
C ASP A 267 7.63 -4.66 24.47
N LYS A 268 7.58 -5.81 25.16
CA LYS A 268 7.64 -7.13 24.49
C LYS A 268 6.42 -7.44 23.62
N THR A 269 5.24 -6.97 24.02
CA THR A 269 4.01 -7.11 23.23
C THR A 269 4.06 -6.28 21.96
N VAL A 270 4.60 -5.05 21.98
CA VAL A 270 4.77 -4.20 20.80
C VAL A 270 5.65 -4.91 19.80
N MET A 271 6.83 -5.39 20.23
CA MET A 271 7.79 -6.06 19.35
C MET A 271 7.24 -7.31 18.66
N GLU A 272 6.41 -8.08 19.36
CA GLU A 272 5.82 -9.33 18.86
C GLU A 272 4.45 -9.14 18.18
N PHE A 273 3.92 -7.92 18.13
CA PHE A 273 2.57 -7.64 17.61
C PHE A 273 2.60 -6.72 16.39
N THR A 274 3.06 -5.49 16.54
CA THR A 274 3.16 -4.51 15.43
C THR A 274 4.60 -4.31 14.99
N GLY A 275 5.53 -4.63 15.88
CA GLY A 275 6.95 -4.36 15.78
C GLY A 275 7.78 -5.45 15.06
N PRO A 276 9.10 -5.46 15.31
CA PRO A 276 10.04 -6.04 14.35
C PRO A 276 10.07 -7.57 14.37
N GLY A 277 9.62 -8.21 15.45
CA GLY A 277 9.47 -9.67 15.52
C GLY A 277 8.37 -10.16 14.57
N ALA A 278 7.17 -9.59 14.70
CA ALA A 278 6.04 -9.92 13.82
C ALA A 278 6.32 -9.56 12.35
N TRP A 279 6.98 -8.42 12.13
CA TRP A 279 7.43 -7.99 10.80
C TRP A 279 8.37 -8.99 10.15
N THR A 280 9.42 -9.38 10.87
CA THR A 280 10.42 -10.33 10.40
C THR A 280 9.79 -11.68 10.07
N ASP A 281 8.90 -12.17 10.93
CA ASP A 281 8.19 -13.42 10.68
C ASP A 281 7.28 -13.33 9.45
N SER A 282 6.69 -12.17 9.14
CA SER A 282 5.86 -11.99 7.94
C SER A 282 6.67 -12.15 6.66
N ILE A 283 7.90 -11.62 6.64
CA ILE A 283 8.81 -11.77 5.51
C ILE A 283 9.24 -13.24 5.34
N PHE A 284 9.64 -13.91 6.42
CA PHE A 284 9.99 -15.34 6.34
C PHE A 284 8.79 -16.22 6.00
N ARG A 285 7.58 -15.90 6.46
CA ARG A 285 6.36 -16.58 6.02
C ARG A 285 6.18 -16.44 4.52
N TYR A 286 6.40 -15.24 3.96
CA TYR A 286 6.33 -15.04 2.51
C TYR A 286 7.34 -15.91 1.76
N PHE A 287 8.62 -15.85 2.15
CA PHE A 287 9.69 -16.63 1.51
C PHE A 287 9.48 -18.14 1.50
N ASN A 288 8.71 -18.65 2.47
CA ASN A 288 8.43 -20.07 2.63
C ASN A 288 6.97 -20.44 2.27
N ASN A 289 6.25 -19.55 1.56
CA ASN A 289 4.86 -19.80 1.24
C ASN A 289 4.71 -20.50 -0.14
N PRO A 290 4.13 -21.72 -0.19
CA PRO A 290 3.94 -22.46 -1.44
C PRO A 290 2.94 -21.82 -2.42
N GLU A 291 2.15 -20.82 -2.00
CA GLU A 291 1.31 -20.04 -2.90
C GLU A 291 2.12 -19.12 -3.83
N TYR A 292 3.31 -18.68 -3.39
CA TYR A 292 4.17 -17.77 -4.14
C TYR A 292 5.44 -18.44 -4.68
N PHE A 293 5.86 -19.55 -4.06
CA PHE A 293 7.08 -20.26 -4.39
C PHE A 293 6.80 -21.72 -4.71
N ASN A 294 7.48 -22.25 -5.73
CA ASN A 294 7.43 -23.68 -6.05
C ASN A 294 8.35 -24.46 -5.11
N ILE A 295 7.86 -24.82 -3.92
CA ILE A 295 8.61 -25.54 -2.88
C ILE A 295 8.43 -27.05 -3.08
N GLN A 296 9.53 -27.77 -3.31
CA GLN A 296 9.55 -29.21 -3.50
C GLN A 296 9.74 -29.97 -2.17
N PRO A 297 9.27 -31.23 -2.06
CA PRO A 297 9.58 -32.07 -0.91
C PRO A 297 11.09 -32.23 -0.72
N GLY A 298 11.61 -31.79 0.44
CA GLY A 298 13.03 -31.83 0.77
C GLY A 298 13.77 -30.50 0.66
N ASP A 299 13.13 -29.47 0.08
CA ASP A 299 13.66 -28.11 0.12
C ASP A 299 13.75 -27.62 1.57
N LYS A 300 14.86 -26.94 1.88
CA LYS A 300 15.02 -26.29 3.17
C LYS A 300 14.26 -24.98 3.17
N ASN A 301 13.62 -24.66 4.30
CA ASN A 301 13.06 -23.34 4.51
C ASN A 301 14.18 -22.29 4.44
N ILE A 302 13.86 -21.14 3.86
CA ILE A 302 14.68 -19.94 3.95
C ILE A 302 14.59 -19.43 5.39
N THR A 303 15.74 -19.27 6.03
CA THR A 303 15.86 -18.87 7.44
C THR A 303 16.85 -17.73 7.62
N TYR A 304 17.14 -17.31 8.85
CA TYR A 304 18.07 -16.21 9.09
C TYR A 304 19.50 -16.54 8.63
N GLU A 305 19.88 -17.82 8.63
CA GLU A 305 21.18 -18.29 8.17
C GLU A 305 21.44 -17.97 6.69
N ASP A 306 20.39 -17.78 5.89
CA ASP A 306 20.50 -17.33 4.49
C ASP A 306 20.93 -15.86 4.36
N PHE A 307 20.71 -15.05 5.39
CA PHE A 307 20.93 -13.60 5.33
C PHE A 307 22.02 -13.12 6.31
N SER A 308 22.46 -13.98 7.23
CA SER A 308 23.48 -13.62 8.20
C SER A 308 24.81 -13.29 7.52
N HIS A 309 25.49 -12.26 8.01
CA HIS A 309 26.74 -11.69 7.47
C HIS A 309 26.67 -11.26 6.01
N GLN A 310 25.46 -11.00 5.50
CA GLN A 310 25.27 -10.50 4.14
C GLN A 310 25.90 -9.10 3.97
N THR A 311 26.77 -8.95 2.97
CA THR A 311 27.46 -7.69 2.64
C THR A 311 26.97 -7.02 1.35
N THR A 312 26.14 -7.72 0.57
CA THR A 312 25.55 -7.23 -0.68
C THR A 312 24.05 -7.57 -0.74
N HIS A 313 23.34 -7.14 -1.76
CA HIS A 313 21.92 -7.46 -1.92
C HIS A 313 21.71 -8.96 -2.24
N ARG A 314 20.60 -9.53 -1.76
CA ARG A 314 20.13 -10.88 -2.12
C ARG A 314 18.70 -10.80 -2.58
N LYS A 315 18.39 -11.42 -3.72
CA LYS A 315 17.02 -11.49 -4.27
C LYS A 315 16.38 -12.83 -3.94
N VAL A 316 15.16 -12.81 -3.40
CA VAL A 316 14.31 -13.99 -3.15
C VAL A 316 12.94 -13.74 -3.75
N GLY A 317 12.62 -14.46 -4.82
CA GLY A 317 11.41 -14.18 -5.61
C GLY A 317 11.46 -12.76 -6.18
N ASP A 318 10.50 -11.93 -5.82
CA ASP A 318 10.39 -10.51 -6.18
C ASP A 318 10.86 -9.55 -5.08
N VAL A 319 11.48 -10.06 -4.01
CA VAL A 319 11.96 -9.27 -2.88
C VAL A 319 13.48 -9.15 -2.96
N VAL A 320 14.00 -7.93 -2.81
CA VAL A 320 15.44 -7.70 -2.56
C VAL A 320 15.67 -7.39 -1.10
N VAL A 321 16.55 -8.18 -0.48
CA VAL A 321 17.06 -7.98 0.87
C VAL A 321 18.42 -7.29 0.78
N LEU A 322 18.55 -6.12 1.38
CA LEU A 322 19.76 -5.33 1.46
C LEU A 322 20.55 -5.66 2.75
N PRO A 323 21.90 -5.54 2.73
CA PRO A 323 22.73 -5.81 3.90
C PRO A 323 22.46 -4.80 5.02
N ILE A 324 22.92 -5.11 6.24
CA ILE A 324 22.72 -4.24 7.41
C ILE A 324 23.25 -2.81 7.19
N THR A 325 24.37 -2.67 6.49
CA THR A 325 24.98 -1.38 6.13
C THR A 325 24.01 -0.48 5.35
N SER A 326 23.04 -1.03 4.61
CA SER A 326 22.16 -0.21 3.79
C SER A 326 21.21 0.67 4.57
N PHE A 327 20.59 0.12 5.61
CA PHE A 327 19.64 0.88 6.42
C PHE A 327 20.18 1.13 7.84
N SER A 328 21.10 0.33 8.37
CA SER A 328 21.71 0.56 9.68
C SER A 328 23.23 0.86 9.61
N PRO A 329 23.73 1.77 8.76
CA PRO A 329 25.15 2.12 8.76
C PRO A 329 25.54 2.89 10.03
N GLY A 330 26.82 2.79 10.42
CA GLY A 330 27.40 3.56 11.52
C GLY A 330 26.97 3.11 12.92
N VAL A 331 26.27 1.98 13.06
CA VAL A 331 25.88 1.43 14.38
C VAL A 331 27.06 0.79 15.13
N GLY A 332 28.19 0.55 14.46
CA GLY A 332 29.43 0.04 15.08
C GLY A 332 29.36 -1.41 15.57
N GLN A 333 28.35 -2.18 15.15
CA GLN A 333 28.13 -3.56 15.56
C GLN A 333 27.56 -4.39 14.42
N MET A 334 27.55 -5.73 14.58
CA MET A 334 26.91 -6.68 13.65
C MET A 334 27.45 -6.60 12.19
N GLY A 335 28.69 -6.12 12.02
CA GLY A 335 29.33 -6.00 10.70
C GLY A 335 28.80 -4.85 9.83
N ALA A 336 28.02 -3.93 10.38
CA ALA A 336 27.57 -2.74 9.65
C ALA A 336 28.74 -1.82 9.30
N GLY A 337 28.81 -1.38 8.04
CA GLY A 337 29.77 -0.36 7.58
C GLY A 337 29.42 1.04 8.07
N ASP A 338 30.32 2.00 7.84
CA ASP A 338 30.14 3.40 8.21
C ASP A 338 29.17 4.14 7.27
N THR A 339 28.81 5.39 7.60
CA THR A 339 27.82 6.17 6.84
C THR A 339 28.29 6.63 5.46
N ASP A 340 29.59 6.54 5.17
CA ASP A 340 30.19 6.82 3.86
C ASP A 340 30.34 5.56 2.99
N ASP A 341 29.93 4.38 3.48
CA ASP A 341 30.01 3.12 2.76
C ASP A 341 29.21 3.15 1.43
N PRO A 342 29.70 2.53 0.35
CA PRO A 342 28.97 2.41 -0.91
C PRO A 342 27.57 1.78 -0.79
N MET A 343 27.35 0.92 0.21
CA MET A 343 26.06 0.32 0.51
C MET A 343 25.23 1.13 1.50
N ALA A 344 25.74 2.19 2.14
CA ALA A 344 24.99 3.03 3.09
C ALA A 344 23.95 3.91 2.37
N PHE A 345 22.66 3.65 2.61
CA PHE A 345 21.57 4.28 1.87
C PHE A 345 20.67 5.16 2.73
N VAL A 346 20.41 4.74 3.97
CA VAL A 346 19.60 5.46 4.93
C VAL A 346 20.29 5.38 6.28
N LYS A 347 20.29 6.49 7.03
CA LYS A 347 20.83 6.55 8.39
C LYS A 347 19.68 6.78 9.37
N HIS A 348 19.57 5.91 10.37
CA HIS A 348 18.67 6.11 11.49
C HIS A 348 19.36 6.93 12.59
N ASN A 349 18.73 8.00 13.10
CA ASN A 349 19.33 8.84 14.16
C ASN A 349 19.03 8.32 15.58
N PHE A 350 18.18 7.31 15.71
CA PHE A 350 17.84 6.62 16.97
C PHE A 350 17.37 7.59 18.05
N GLY A 351 16.54 8.56 17.65
CA GLY A 351 16.06 9.61 18.55
C GLY A 351 15.30 9.06 19.75
N GLY A 352 14.71 7.86 19.62
CA GLY A 352 14.14 7.09 20.72
C GLY A 352 13.02 7.84 21.47
N THR A 353 12.47 8.88 20.84
CA THR A 353 11.55 9.85 21.44
C THR A 353 10.30 9.17 21.98
N TRP A 354 9.84 8.10 21.31
CA TRP A 354 8.72 7.25 21.75
C TRP A 354 8.92 6.59 23.13
N LYS A 355 10.16 6.39 23.58
CA LYS A 355 10.46 5.78 24.89
C LYS A 355 10.26 6.75 26.05
N THR A 356 10.29 8.06 25.78
CA THR A 356 10.36 9.11 26.81
C THR A 356 9.08 9.90 26.98
N ASP A 357 8.12 9.79 26.06
CA ASP A 357 6.85 10.50 26.12
C ASP A 357 5.68 9.52 25.93
N PRO A 358 4.87 9.24 26.98
CA PRO A 358 3.76 8.29 26.90
C PRO A 358 2.56 8.79 26.08
N SER A 359 2.63 10.00 25.50
CA SER A 359 1.70 10.43 24.44
C SER A 359 2.13 9.99 23.03
N LEU A 360 3.32 9.38 22.90
CA LEU A 360 3.85 8.73 21.68
C LEU A 360 3.53 7.22 21.58
#